data_AF-A0A816HIJ1-F1
#
_entry.id   AF-A0A816HIJ1-F1
#
_cell.length_a   1.000
_cell.length_b   1.000
_cell.length_c   1.000
_cell.angle_alpha   90.00
_cell.angle_beta   90.00
_cell.angle_gamma   90.00
#
_symmetry.space_group_name_H-M   'P 1'
#
loop_
_entity.id
_entity.type
_entity.pdbx_description
1 polymer ?
#
loop_
_entity_poly.entity_id
_entity_poly.type
_entity_poly.pdbx_seq_one_letter_code
_entity_poly.pdbx_strand_id
1 'polypeptide(L)'
;HISNEDEDSVWKACQKLPQLKNTLLSLHRDATINTTLGFGYERTQRWLAQANISFPRAFMEYREKRGPTGRYMPSTGGDVFLDIRSNRKDLCYELGRQFMQLIPPKSIIEVDDTFGFAYMSSKLSKLSKDFIGFEDGNDNPEGITARAAAALIAAQDDEDVHVGGSFGLTQKWIHNLTKFNEYVDVIEMEMKKRSLFE
;
A
#
# COMPACT_ATOMS: atom_id res chain seq x y z
N HIS A 1 -11.25 -8.97 0.80
CA HIS A 1 -12.59 -8.78 1.39
C HIS A 1 -12.88 -9.87 2.40
N ILE A 2 -13.53 -9.53 3.52
CA ILE A 2 -13.86 -10.45 4.61
C ILE A 2 -15.37 -10.44 4.88
N SER A 3 -15.89 -11.53 5.45
CA SER A 3 -17.27 -11.63 5.92
C SER A 3 -17.47 -10.89 7.25
N ASN A 4 -18.73 -10.60 7.59
CA ASN A 4 -19.09 -10.00 8.89
C ASN A 4 -19.23 -11.04 10.01
N GLU A 5 -19.36 -12.33 9.69
CA GLU A 5 -19.72 -13.37 10.67
C GLU A 5 -18.59 -13.70 11.65
N ASP A 6 -17.35 -13.35 11.31
CA ASP A 6 -16.17 -13.69 12.12
C ASP A 6 -15.07 -12.62 11.98
N GLU A 7 -15.47 -11.35 11.97
CA GLU A 7 -14.58 -10.19 11.85
C GLU A 7 -13.67 -10.04 13.08
N ASP A 8 -14.11 -10.45 14.27
CA ASP A 8 -13.31 -10.47 15.51
C ASP A 8 -12.07 -11.35 15.40
N SER A 9 -12.19 -12.52 14.75
CA SER A 9 -11.05 -13.40 14.54
C SER A 9 -10.05 -12.80 13.54
N VAL A 10 -10.54 -12.10 12.52
CA VAL A 10 -9.68 -11.35 11.59
C VAL A 10 -8.94 -10.22 12.32
N TRP A 11 -9.62 -9.47 13.18
CA TRP A 11 -9.02 -8.43 14.01
C TRP A 11 -7.91 -9.01 14.91
N LYS A 12 -8.17 -10.15 15.57
CA LYS A 12 -7.15 -10.84 16.38
C LYS A 12 -5.97 -11.34 15.55
N ALA A 13 -6.21 -11.84 14.34
CA ALA A 13 -5.15 -12.26 13.42
C ALA A 13 -4.25 -11.07 13.02
N CYS A 14 -4.86 -9.92 12.72
CA CYS A 14 -4.16 -8.67 12.42
C CYS A 14 -3.18 -8.26 13.54
N GLN A 15 -3.58 -8.40 14.81
CA GLN A 15 -2.72 -8.09 15.97
C GLN A 15 -1.51 -9.01 16.10
N LYS A 16 -1.49 -10.19 15.46
CA LYS A 16 -0.37 -11.15 15.51
C LYS A 16 0.69 -10.91 14.44
N LEU A 17 0.42 -10.08 13.44
CA LEU A 17 1.37 -9.80 12.35
C LEU A 17 2.76 -9.33 12.84
N PRO A 18 2.89 -8.42 13.82
CA PRO A 18 4.20 -8.01 14.34
C PRO A 18 5.00 -9.19 14.91
N GLN A 19 4.33 -10.13 15.58
CA GLN A 19 4.99 -11.32 16.13
C GLN A 19 5.51 -12.24 15.02
N LEU A 20 4.70 -12.51 13.98
CA LEU A 20 5.13 -13.32 12.83
C LEU A 20 6.35 -12.70 12.14
N LYS A 21 6.30 -11.38 11.89
CA LYS A 21 7.43 -10.62 11.33
C LYS A 21 8.69 -10.77 12.19
N ASN A 22 8.57 -10.57 13.50
CA ASN A 22 9.72 -10.63 14.42
C ASN A 22 10.33 -12.04 14.47
N THR A 23 9.50 -13.08 14.42
CA THR A 23 9.98 -14.46 14.33
C THR A 23 10.81 -14.68 13.07
N LEU A 24 10.33 -14.27 11.89
CA LEU A 24 11.09 -14.42 10.64
C LEU A 24 12.39 -13.62 10.66
N LEU A 25 12.38 -12.38 11.17
CA LEU A 25 13.59 -11.57 11.31
C LEU A 25 14.63 -12.21 12.25
N SER A 26 14.19 -12.88 13.32
CA SER A 26 15.10 -13.57 14.25
C SER A 26 15.83 -14.76 13.60
N LEU A 27 15.15 -15.42 12.64
CA LEU A 27 15.67 -16.57 11.90
C LEU A 27 16.53 -16.14 10.69
N HIS A 28 16.27 -14.95 10.14
CA HIS A 28 16.91 -14.42 8.94
C HIS A 28 17.47 -13.02 9.19
N ARG A 29 18.57 -12.95 9.96
CA ARG A 29 19.15 -11.67 10.44
C ARG A 29 19.75 -10.80 9.33
N ASP A 30 20.00 -11.37 8.17
CA ASP A 30 20.47 -10.69 6.95
C ASP A 30 19.33 -10.06 6.15
N ALA A 31 18.08 -10.40 6.47
CA ALA A 31 16.91 -9.91 5.76
C ALA A 31 16.36 -8.62 6.35
N THR A 32 15.72 -7.83 5.50
CA THR A 32 14.83 -6.74 5.90
C THR A 32 13.39 -7.19 5.65
N ILE A 33 12.49 -6.91 6.59
CA ILE A 33 11.05 -7.15 6.42
C ILE A 33 10.30 -5.94 6.94
N ASN A 34 9.59 -5.25 6.05
CA ASN A 34 8.70 -4.14 6.35
C ASN A 34 7.26 -4.56 6.03
N THR A 35 6.35 -4.16 6.90
CA THR A 35 4.94 -4.51 6.78
C THR A 35 4.10 -3.26 7.03
N THR A 36 3.07 -3.07 6.21
CA THR A 36 2.03 -2.07 6.46
C THR A 36 0.69 -2.79 6.45
N LEU A 37 -0.09 -2.61 7.51
CA LEU A 37 -1.44 -3.15 7.62
C LEU A 37 -2.41 -1.96 7.60
N GLY A 38 -3.35 -1.98 6.66
CA GLY A 38 -4.39 -0.98 6.49
C GLY A 38 -5.77 -1.62 6.55
N PHE A 39 -6.77 -0.80 6.85
CA PHE A 39 -8.15 -1.24 7.00
C PHE A 39 -9.08 -0.37 6.16
N GLY A 40 -10.09 -1.01 5.56
CA GLY A 40 -11.12 -0.32 4.79
C GLY A 40 -11.89 0.70 5.63
N TYR A 41 -12.50 1.67 4.96
CA TYR A 41 -13.28 2.73 5.61
C TYR A 41 -14.37 2.14 6.53
N GLU A 42 -15.25 1.30 5.98
CA GLU A 42 -16.33 0.68 6.74
C GLU A 42 -15.83 -0.23 7.87
N ARG A 43 -14.74 -0.96 7.64
CA ARG A 43 -14.17 -1.88 8.64
C ARG A 43 -13.57 -1.13 9.82
N THR A 44 -12.82 -0.07 9.50
CA THR A 44 -12.27 0.83 10.50
C THR A 44 -13.38 1.41 11.35
N GLN A 45 -14.49 1.85 10.73
CA GLN A 45 -15.62 2.42 11.46
C GLN A 45 -16.21 1.43 12.45
N ARG A 46 -16.42 0.17 12.04
CA ARG A 46 -16.98 -0.88 12.91
C ARG A 46 -16.03 -1.27 14.04
N TRP A 47 -14.77 -1.56 13.74
CA TRP A 47 -13.81 -2.00 14.75
C TRP A 47 -13.47 -0.90 15.76
N LEU A 48 -13.36 0.36 15.32
CA LEU A 48 -13.14 1.46 16.26
C LEU A 48 -14.37 1.72 17.14
N ALA A 49 -15.58 1.65 16.58
CA ALA A 49 -16.81 1.76 17.37
C ALA A 49 -16.90 0.63 18.43
N GLN A 50 -16.59 -0.61 18.06
CA GLN A 50 -16.54 -1.75 18.98
C GLN A 50 -15.48 -1.55 20.09
N ALA A 51 -14.33 -0.96 19.76
CA ALA A 51 -13.26 -0.66 20.69
C ALA A 51 -13.49 0.63 21.51
N ASN A 52 -14.61 1.34 21.28
CA ASN A 52 -14.90 2.66 21.84
C ASN A 52 -13.75 3.68 21.58
N ILE A 53 -13.23 3.65 20.35
CA ILE A 53 -12.24 4.59 19.83
C ILE A 53 -12.95 5.52 18.83
N SER A 54 -12.61 6.81 18.87
CA SER A 54 -13.09 7.81 17.92
C SER A 54 -12.68 7.45 16.49
N PHE A 55 -13.40 7.98 15.50
CA PHE A 55 -13.07 7.77 14.10
C PHE A 55 -12.13 8.89 13.63
N PRO A 56 -11.04 8.61 12.88
CA PRO A 56 -10.08 9.63 12.47
C PRO A 56 -10.74 10.71 11.62
N ARG A 57 -10.51 11.98 11.95
CA ARG A 57 -11.23 13.14 11.41
C ARG A 57 -11.11 13.27 9.90
N ALA A 58 -9.92 13.00 9.37
CA ALA A 58 -9.61 13.16 7.95
C ALA A 58 -9.79 11.87 7.14
N PHE A 59 -10.21 10.76 7.76
CA PHE A 59 -10.43 9.53 7.01
C PHE A 59 -11.72 9.63 6.21
N MET A 60 -11.61 9.56 4.88
CA MET A 60 -12.75 9.63 3.97
C MET A 60 -12.88 8.35 3.16
N GLU A 61 -14.12 7.95 2.93
CA GLU A 61 -14.43 6.86 2.00
C GLU A 61 -13.99 7.24 0.58
N TYR A 62 -13.26 6.34 -0.08
CA TYR A 62 -12.93 6.53 -1.49
C TYR A 62 -14.18 6.32 -2.37
N ARG A 63 -14.52 7.34 -3.14
CA ARG A 63 -15.60 7.31 -4.12
C ARG A 63 -15.04 7.25 -5.52
N GLU A 64 -15.73 6.50 -6.39
CA GLU A 64 -15.33 6.37 -7.79
C GLU A 64 -15.22 7.74 -8.48
N LYS A 65 -14.25 7.87 -9.39
CA LYS A 65 -14.00 9.11 -10.14
C LYS A 65 -14.16 8.87 -11.63
N ARG A 66 -14.85 9.79 -12.31
CA ARG A 66 -15.04 9.80 -13.77
C ARG A 66 -14.41 11.05 -14.35
N GLY A 67 -13.47 10.85 -15.26
CA GLY A 67 -12.78 11.91 -15.97
C GLY A 67 -13.52 12.32 -17.25
N PRO A 68 -13.26 13.52 -17.78
CA PRO A 68 -13.95 14.08 -18.94
C PRO A 68 -13.73 13.29 -20.24
N THR A 69 -12.64 12.51 -20.31
CA THR A 69 -12.25 11.73 -21.50
C THR A 69 -12.60 10.25 -21.36
N GLY A 70 -13.63 9.91 -20.58
CA GLY A 70 -14.04 8.51 -20.32
C GLY A 70 -13.09 7.73 -19.41
N ARG A 71 -12.07 8.37 -18.82
CA ARG A 71 -11.21 7.75 -17.81
C ARG A 71 -12.03 7.46 -16.55
N TYR A 72 -11.81 6.29 -15.96
CA TYR A 72 -12.57 5.82 -14.82
C TYR A 72 -11.63 5.27 -13.75
N MET A 73 -11.80 5.72 -12.52
CA MET A 73 -11.11 5.20 -11.34
C MET A 73 -12.18 4.53 -10.46
N PRO A 74 -12.32 3.19 -10.52
CA PRO A 74 -13.34 2.48 -9.77
C PRO A 74 -13.06 2.53 -8.26
N SER A 75 -14.11 2.50 -7.45
CA SER A 75 -14.01 2.13 -6.03
C SER A 75 -14.29 0.65 -5.89
N THR A 76 -13.25 -0.15 -5.66
CA THR A 76 -13.35 -1.61 -5.48
C THR A 76 -13.57 -2.01 -4.02
N GLY A 77 -13.54 -1.05 -3.10
CA GLY A 77 -13.56 -1.30 -1.67
C GLY A 77 -12.28 -2.00 -1.20
N GLY A 78 -12.39 -2.74 -0.09
CA GLY A 78 -11.29 -3.49 0.51
C GLY A 78 -11.35 -3.38 2.03
N ASP A 79 -11.24 -4.51 2.71
CA ASP A 79 -11.46 -4.59 4.16
C ASP A 79 -10.14 -4.56 4.95
N VAL A 80 -9.16 -5.34 4.48
CA VAL A 80 -7.83 -5.49 5.06
C VAL A 80 -6.84 -5.41 3.91
N PHE A 81 -5.83 -4.56 4.08
CA PHE A 81 -4.71 -4.41 3.15
C PHE A 81 -3.41 -4.76 3.87
N LEU A 82 -2.60 -5.63 3.28
CA LEU A 82 -1.30 -6.01 3.81
C LEU A 82 -0.23 -5.83 2.73
N ASP A 83 0.65 -4.86 2.94
CA ASP A 83 1.90 -4.71 2.18
C ASP A 83 3.03 -5.41 2.92
N ILE A 84 3.81 -6.21 2.20
CA ILE A 84 5.02 -6.88 2.71
C ILE A 84 6.18 -6.61 1.76
N ARG A 85 7.18 -5.91 2.26
CA ARG A 85 8.41 -5.58 1.51
C ARG A 85 9.61 -6.22 2.17
N SER A 86 10.44 -6.87 1.37
CA SER A 86 11.69 -7.46 1.82
C SER A 86 12.75 -7.39 0.72
N ASN A 87 14.02 -7.40 1.11
CA ASN A 87 15.12 -7.70 0.20
C ASN A 87 15.12 -9.17 -0.28
N ARG A 88 14.25 -10.01 0.28
CA ARG A 88 14.08 -11.43 0.01
C ARG A 88 12.62 -11.78 -0.29
N LYS A 89 12.31 -12.09 -1.55
CA LYS A 89 10.93 -12.37 -2.01
C LYS A 89 10.30 -13.59 -1.34
N ASP A 90 11.11 -14.61 -1.03
CA ASP A 90 10.67 -15.80 -0.31
C ASP A 90 10.13 -15.46 1.09
N LEU A 91 10.69 -14.45 1.76
CA LEU A 91 10.20 -13.99 3.05
C LEU A 91 8.90 -13.18 2.95
N CYS A 92 8.67 -12.47 1.83
CA CYS A 92 7.36 -11.88 1.57
C CYS A 92 6.28 -12.97 1.45
N TYR A 93 6.57 -14.01 0.66
CA TYR A 93 5.66 -15.15 0.51
C TYR A 93 5.41 -15.86 1.84
N GLU A 94 6.47 -16.19 2.58
CA GLU A 94 6.35 -16.94 3.82
C GLU A 94 5.57 -16.17 4.90
N LEU A 95 5.82 -14.86 5.04
CA LEU A 95 5.05 -14.03 5.98
C LEU A 95 3.58 -13.93 5.56
N GLY A 96 3.29 -13.73 4.28
CA GLY A 96 1.93 -13.72 3.76
C GLY A 96 1.22 -15.05 4.01
N ARG A 97 1.90 -16.17 3.75
CA ARG A 97 1.39 -17.52 3.99
C ARG A 97 1.06 -17.74 5.48
N GLN A 98 1.97 -17.40 6.39
CA GLN A 98 1.74 -17.54 7.84
C GLN A 98 0.60 -16.62 8.31
N PHE A 99 0.52 -15.39 7.80
CA PHE A 99 -0.56 -14.47 8.14
C PHE A 99 -1.92 -15.00 7.70
N MET A 100 -2.04 -15.50 6.47
CA MET A 100 -3.28 -16.08 5.95
C MET A 100 -3.72 -17.31 6.74
N GLN A 101 -2.80 -18.08 7.32
CA GLN A 101 -3.14 -19.21 8.19
C GLN A 101 -3.78 -18.80 9.52
N LEU A 102 -3.63 -17.55 9.95
CA LEU A 102 -4.29 -17.02 11.15
C LEU A 102 -5.74 -16.59 10.88
N ILE A 103 -6.08 -16.34 9.62
CA ILE A 103 -7.41 -15.89 9.23
C ILE A 103 -8.31 -17.12 9.03
N PRO A 104 -9.46 -17.22 9.71
CA PRO A 104 -10.38 -18.33 9.49
C PRO A 104 -10.83 -18.38 8.03
N PRO A 105 -10.77 -19.52 7.32
CA PRO A 105 -11.11 -19.59 5.90
C PRO A 105 -12.53 -19.11 5.59
N LYS A 106 -13.49 -19.38 6.47
CA LYS A 106 -14.88 -18.91 6.35
C LYS A 106 -15.03 -17.39 6.38
N SER A 107 -14.04 -16.69 6.96
CA SER A 107 -14.05 -15.23 7.05
C SER A 107 -13.62 -14.57 5.75
N ILE A 108 -13.03 -15.29 4.81
CA ILE A 108 -12.44 -14.73 3.59
C ILE A 108 -13.46 -14.82 2.45
N ILE A 109 -13.83 -13.67 1.89
CA ILE A 109 -14.72 -13.61 0.70
C ILE A 109 -13.88 -13.60 -0.57
N GLU A 110 -12.85 -12.74 -0.60
CA GLU A 110 -12.03 -12.52 -1.78
C GLU A 110 -10.63 -12.07 -1.37
N VAL A 111 -9.63 -12.55 -2.10
CA VAL A 111 -8.23 -12.14 -1.94
C VAL A 111 -7.74 -11.68 -3.31
N ASP A 112 -7.17 -10.48 -3.35
CA ASP A 112 -6.35 -10.00 -4.47
C ASP A 112 -4.90 -9.97 -3.99
N ASP A 113 -4.04 -10.77 -4.61
CA ASP A 113 -2.61 -10.82 -4.33
C ASP A 113 -1.79 -10.35 -5.53
N THR A 114 -0.73 -9.59 -5.27
CA THR A 114 0.14 -9.08 -6.34
C THR A 114 1.58 -9.03 -5.83
N PHE A 115 2.46 -9.72 -6.54
CA PHE A 115 3.89 -9.74 -6.23
C PHE A 115 4.63 -8.66 -7.01
N GLY A 116 5.07 -7.63 -6.29
CA GLY A 116 5.90 -6.56 -6.85
C GLY A 116 7.38 -6.94 -6.96
N PHE A 117 8.11 -6.19 -7.78
CA PHE A 117 9.57 -6.24 -7.83
C PHE A 117 10.12 -4.88 -8.24
N ALA A 118 11.32 -4.56 -7.75
CA ALA A 118 12.04 -3.38 -8.23
C ALA A 118 12.53 -3.64 -9.66
N TYR A 119 12.02 -2.88 -10.63
CA TYR A 119 12.40 -3.01 -12.03
C TYR A 119 13.56 -2.07 -12.35
N MET A 120 14.64 -2.64 -12.92
CA MET A 120 15.86 -1.92 -13.31
C MET A 120 16.39 -0.94 -12.25
N SER A 121 16.37 -1.36 -10.98
CA SER A 121 16.83 -0.53 -9.87
C SER A 121 18.33 -0.20 -10.02
N SER A 122 18.64 1.10 -10.07
CA SER A 122 20.02 1.57 -10.10
C SER A 122 20.55 1.72 -8.67
N LYS A 123 21.66 1.04 -8.37
CA LYS A 123 22.37 1.25 -7.10
C LYS A 123 22.90 2.69 -6.96
N LEU A 124 23.10 3.40 -8.08
CA LEU A 124 23.58 4.78 -8.08
C LEU A 124 22.47 5.81 -7.87
N SER A 125 21.37 5.74 -8.63
CA SER A 125 20.26 6.73 -8.48
C SER A 125 19.32 6.38 -7.34
N LYS A 126 19.35 5.14 -6.82
CA LYS A 126 18.36 4.59 -5.86
C LYS A 126 16.92 4.62 -6.37
N LEU A 127 16.70 5.02 -7.61
CA LEU A 127 15.40 5.03 -8.27
C LEU A 127 15.19 3.70 -8.98
N SER A 128 13.95 3.25 -8.98
CA SER A 128 13.49 2.14 -9.80
C SER A 128 12.75 2.70 -10.99
N LYS A 129 12.76 1.96 -12.09
CA LYS A 129 11.96 2.32 -13.25
C LYS A 129 10.55 1.74 -13.09
N ASP A 130 9.56 2.47 -13.57
CA ASP A 130 8.26 1.88 -13.86
C ASP A 130 8.32 1.00 -15.12
N PHE A 131 7.22 0.33 -15.46
CA PHE A 131 7.17 -0.55 -16.63
C PHE A 131 7.14 0.19 -17.97
N ILE A 132 7.01 1.51 -17.97
CA ILE A 132 7.14 2.34 -19.16
C ILE A 132 8.55 2.96 -19.30
N GLY A 133 9.46 2.65 -18.37
CA GLY A 133 10.88 2.92 -18.45
C GLY A 133 11.34 4.20 -17.75
N PHE A 134 10.44 4.91 -17.07
CA PHE A 134 10.70 6.18 -16.39
C PHE A 134 11.06 5.96 -14.93
N GLU A 135 11.92 6.83 -14.37
CA GLU A 135 12.22 6.80 -12.95
C GLU A 135 10.98 7.20 -12.14
N ASP A 136 10.58 6.35 -11.20
CA ASP A 136 9.44 6.59 -10.32
C ASP A 136 9.92 6.89 -8.89
N GLY A 137 9.29 7.89 -8.27
CA GLY A 137 9.53 8.29 -6.89
C GLY A 137 10.63 9.33 -6.66
N ASN A 138 11.10 10.03 -7.70
CA ASN A 138 12.08 11.13 -7.59
C ASN A 138 11.56 12.28 -6.70
N ASP A 139 10.30 12.65 -6.86
CA ASP A 139 9.70 13.80 -6.14
C ASP A 139 9.19 13.42 -4.75
N ASN A 140 9.46 12.19 -4.30
CA ASN A 140 9.08 11.79 -2.95
C ASN A 140 9.92 12.54 -1.91
N PRO A 141 9.34 12.94 -0.76
CA PRO A 141 10.09 13.57 0.32
C PRO A 141 11.32 12.73 0.72
N GLU A 142 12.46 13.39 0.87
CA GLU A 142 13.71 12.78 1.29
C GLU A 142 13.97 12.95 2.79
N GLY A 143 14.59 11.94 3.39
CA GLY A 143 14.90 11.94 4.83
C GLY A 143 13.70 11.56 5.71
N ILE A 144 14.01 11.10 6.92
CA ILE A 144 13.00 10.53 7.83
C ILE A 144 11.98 11.58 8.28
N THR A 145 12.43 12.81 8.56
CA THR A 145 11.58 13.89 9.06
C THR A 145 10.57 14.35 8.01
N ALA A 146 11.01 14.61 6.78
CA ALA A 146 10.11 15.07 5.72
C ALA A 146 9.10 13.99 5.33
N ARG A 147 9.53 12.71 5.27
CA ARG A 147 8.64 11.57 5.04
C ARG A 147 7.60 11.41 6.14
N ALA A 148 8.02 11.53 7.40
CA ALA A 148 7.09 11.45 8.53
C ALA A 148 6.06 12.58 8.48
N ALA A 149 6.50 13.81 8.20
CA ALA A 149 5.61 14.97 8.09
C ALA A 149 4.60 14.85 6.93
N ALA A 150 4.99 14.20 5.82
CA ALA A 150 4.11 14.03 4.67
C ALA A 150 3.13 12.85 4.79
N ALA A 151 3.49 11.80 5.54
CA ALA A 151 2.76 10.53 5.53
C ALA A 151 2.02 10.21 6.83
N LEU A 152 2.45 10.76 7.98
CA LEU A 152 1.90 10.40 9.28
C LEU A 152 0.93 11.45 9.80
N ILE A 153 -0.15 11.00 10.45
CA ILE A 153 -1.09 11.86 11.19
C ILE A 153 -0.32 12.53 12.33
N ALA A 154 -0.32 13.87 12.35
CA ALA A 154 0.36 14.64 13.39
C ALA A 154 -0.56 14.90 14.59
N ALA A 155 0.04 15.17 15.75
CA ALA A 155 -0.69 15.37 17.01
C ALA A 155 -1.68 16.53 16.98
N GLN A 156 -1.44 17.56 16.15
CA GLN A 156 -2.36 18.68 15.99
C GLN A 156 -3.57 18.37 15.09
N ASP A 157 -3.52 17.30 14.29
CA ASP A 157 -4.54 17.02 13.26
C ASP A 157 -5.66 16.11 13.80
N ASP A 158 -5.36 15.24 14.78
CA ASP A 158 -6.29 14.25 15.30
C ASP A 158 -6.05 13.88 16.77
N GLU A 159 -6.86 12.97 17.31
CA GLU A 159 -6.69 12.43 18.67
C GLU A 159 -5.44 11.54 18.81
N ASP A 160 -4.86 11.48 20.01
CA ASP A 160 -3.58 10.80 20.31
C ASP A 160 -3.54 9.34 19.82
N VAL A 161 -4.68 8.64 19.84
CA VAL A 161 -4.80 7.24 19.40
C VAL A 161 -4.56 7.06 17.89
N HIS A 162 -4.71 8.12 17.09
CA HIS A 162 -4.51 8.11 15.64
C HIS A 162 -3.14 8.64 15.21
N VAL A 163 -2.42 9.31 16.11
CA VAL A 163 -1.10 9.90 15.83
C VAL A 163 -0.11 8.83 15.40
N GLY A 164 0.61 9.09 14.31
CA GLY A 164 1.52 8.11 13.70
C GLY A 164 0.83 7.10 12.79
N GLY A 165 -0.50 7.13 12.66
CA GLY A 165 -1.24 6.46 11.60
C GLY A 165 -1.04 7.14 10.24
N SER A 166 -1.60 6.56 9.18
CA SER A 166 -1.51 7.11 7.82
C SER A 166 -2.75 6.71 7.01
N PHE A 167 -3.13 7.55 6.04
CA PHE A 167 -4.17 7.22 5.07
C PHE A 167 -3.54 6.78 3.75
N GLY A 168 -3.90 5.57 3.31
CA GLY A 168 -3.39 4.99 2.07
C GLY A 168 -4.49 4.82 1.02
N LEU A 169 -4.12 5.02 -0.24
CA LEU A 169 -4.92 4.65 -1.40
C LEU A 169 -4.08 3.72 -2.28
N THR A 170 -4.66 2.61 -2.72
CA THR A 170 -4.01 1.67 -3.65
C THR A 170 -4.78 1.58 -4.95
N GLN A 171 -4.06 1.42 -6.05
CA GLN A 171 -4.64 1.23 -7.38
C GLN A 171 -3.78 0.21 -8.15
N LYS A 172 -4.43 -0.76 -8.78
CA LYS A 172 -3.77 -1.72 -9.67
C LYS A 172 -3.96 -1.27 -11.12
N TRP A 173 -2.85 -0.98 -11.79
CA TRP A 173 -2.84 -0.52 -13.17
C TRP A 173 -2.45 -1.65 -14.13
N ILE A 174 -3.22 -1.81 -15.20
CA ILE A 174 -2.91 -2.72 -16.30
C ILE A 174 -2.48 -1.87 -17.49
N HIS A 175 -1.20 -1.92 -17.83
CA HIS A 175 -0.64 -1.11 -18.91
C HIS A 175 -0.85 -1.78 -20.28
N ASN A 176 -1.30 -1.01 -21.28
CA ASN A 176 -1.22 -1.43 -22.68
C ASN A 176 0.16 -1.04 -23.24
N LEU A 177 1.15 -1.90 -22.99
CA LEU A 177 2.54 -1.65 -23.38
C LEU A 177 2.72 -1.62 -24.90
N THR A 178 1.94 -2.39 -25.66
CA THR A 178 1.96 -2.34 -27.13
C THR A 178 1.64 -0.94 -27.62
N LYS A 179 0.50 -0.39 -27.18
CA LYS A 179 0.10 0.97 -27.54
C LYS A 179 1.10 2.00 -27.02
N PHE A 180 1.62 1.83 -25.80
CA PHE A 180 2.60 2.77 -25.26
C PHE A 180 3.86 2.85 -26.14
N ASN A 181 4.38 1.69 -26.57
CA ASN A 181 5.59 1.61 -27.38
C ASN A 181 5.45 2.24 -28.77
N GLU A 182 4.23 2.37 -29.30
CA GLU A 182 3.97 3.11 -30.55
C GLU A 182 4.22 4.61 -30.42
N TYR A 183 4.16 5.15 -29.20
CA TYR A 183 4.26 6.59 -28.92
C TYR A 183 5.48 6.99 -28.09
N VAL A 184 6.36 6.04 -27.72
CA VAL A 184 7.45 6.30 -26.76
C VAL A 184 8.37 7.45 -27.19
N ASP A 185 8.75 7.51 -28.47
CA ASP A 185 9.61 8.57 -29.00
C ASP A 185 8.97 9.97 -28.88
N VAL A 186 7.65 10.05 -29.13
CA VAL A 186 6.89 11.31 -29.02
C VAL A 186 6.76 11.72 -27.55
N ILE A 187 6.51 10.77 -26.67
CA ILE A 187 6.39 11.00 -25.22
C ILE A 187 7.73 11.49 -24.66
N GLU A 188 8.84 10.83 -25.01
CA GLU A 188 10.17 11.25 -24.60
C GLU A 188 10.52 12.67 -25.09
N MET A 189 10.18 13.00 -26.35
CA MET A 189 10.38 14.35 -26.87
C MET A 189 9.58 15.40 -26.08
N GLU A 190 8.30 15.14 -25.79
CA GLU A 190 7.47 16.09 -25.04
C GLU A 190 7.90 16.23 -23.57
N MET A 191 8.36 15.16 -22.95
CA MET A 191 8.89 15.23 -21.59
C MET A 191 10.21 16.00 -21.52
N LYS A 192 11.14 15.78 -22.47
CA LYS A 192 12.37 16.58 -22.58
C LYS A 192 12.08 18.06 -22.78
N LYS A 193 11.04 18.40 -23.56
CA LYS A 193 10.60 19.80 -23.69
C LYS A 193 10.16 20.36 -22.34
N ARG A 194 9.32 19.65 -21.59
CA ARG A 194 8.82 20.12 -20.28
C ARG A 194 9.93 20.27 -19.23
N SER A 195 10.89 19.35 -19.18
CA SER A 195 12.03 19.41 -18.25
C SER A 195 13.02 20.53 -18.56
N LEU A 196 12.98 21.13 -19.75
CA LEU A 196 13.79 22.31 -20.09
C LEU A 196 13.13 23.64 -19.64
N PHE A 197 11.89 23.59 -19.14
CA PHE A 197 11.14 24.75 -18.67
C PHE A 197 10.92 24.77 -17.14
N GLU A 198 11.48 23.80 -16.41
CA GLU A 198 11.64 23.80 -14.95
C GLU A 198 13.10 24.05 -14.58
#